data_AF-A0AAW1UQ04-F1
#
_entry.id   AF-A0AAW1UQ04-F1
#
_cell.length_a   1.000
_cell.length_b   1.000
_cell.length_c   1.000
_cell.angle_alpha   90.00
_cell.angle_beta   90.00
_cell.angle_gamma   90.00
#
_symmetry.space_group_name_H-M   'P 1'
#
loop_
_entity.id
_entity.type
_entity.pdbx_description
1 polymer ?
#
loop_
_entity_poly.entity_id
_entity_poly.type
_entity_poly.pdbx_seq_one_letter_code
_entity_poly.pdbx_strand_id
1 'polypeptide(L)'
;MDTVFFLVLLLNSRRPGELQRIPLHLYDRTPNNQQNYKEFDDTITPCENILINIFKRIVIRGKSEHSVYVLFNNDVQDHIKILLDYRKKCLSKNNNFLFEKSKTIEPISGYKILKKYAILSSAINPQAIMATKLQKHLETIREC
;
A
#
# COMPACT_ATOMS: atom_id res chain seq x y z
N MET A 1 6.01 -8.17 -7.98
CA MET A 1 4.74 -7.47 -7.69
C MET A 1 4.15 -7.93 -6.36
N ASP A 2 3.93 -9.23 -6.15
CA ASP A 2 3.44 -9.82 -4.89
C ASP A 2 4.13 -9.32 -3.62
N THR A 3 5.46 -9.34 -3.57
CA THR A 3 6.24 -8.92 -2.38
C THR A 3 6.00 -7.46 -2.05
N VAL A 4 6.02 -6.58 -3.05
CA VAL A 4 5.81 -5.14 -2.87
C VAL A 4 4.42 -4.87 -2.33
N PHE A 5 3.40 -5.57 -2.84
CA PHE A 5 2.05 -5.46 -2.32
C PHE A 5 1.91 -5.99 -0.89
N PHE A 6 2.61 -7.08 -0.55
CA PHE A 6 2.64 -7.62 0.81
C PHE A 6 3.24 -6.61 1.79
N LEU A 7 4.34 -5.92 1.43
CA LEU A 7 4.91 -4.84 2.23
C LEU A 7 3.91 -3.70 2.46
N VAL A 8 3.17 -3.31 1.41
CA VAL A 8 2.10 -2.30 1.52
C VAL A 8 0.99 -2.76 2.46
N LEU A 9 0.58 -4.03 2.42
CA LEU A 9 -0.40 -4.61 3.34
C LEU A 9 0.06 -4.59 4.80
N LEU A 10 1.35 -4.83 5.06
CA LEU A 10 1.89 -4.80 6.42
C LEU A 10 2.00 -3.39 6.96
N LEU A 11 2.43 -2.44 6.11
CA LEU A 11 2.61 -1.04 6.50
C LEU A 11 1.26 -0.35 6.78
N ASN A 12 0.23 -0.72 6.03
CA ASN A 12 -1.08 -0.12 6.11
C ASN A 12 -2.05 -1.08 6.82
N SER A 13 -2.51 -0.72 8.03
CA SER A 13 -3.58 -1.43 8.76
C SER A 13 -4.94 -1.30 8.06
N ARG A 14 -5.02 -1.73 6.80
CA ARG A 14 -6.14 -1.56 5.89
C ARG A 14 -6.53 -2.89 5.29
N ARG A 15 -7.81 -3.02 4.91
CA ARG A 15 -8.32 -4.28 4.37
C ARG A 15 -7.66 -4.59 3.02
N PRO A 16 -7.31 -5.86 2.74
CA PRO A 16 -6.69 -6.19 1.45
C PRO A 16 -7.56 -5.79 0.26
N GLY A 17 -8.88 -5.82 0.45
CA GLY A 17 -9.87 -5.36 -0.53
C GLY A 17 -9.80 -3.88 -0.88
N GLU A 18 -9.31 -3.03 0.03
CA GLU A 18 -9.11 -1.59 -0.21
C GLU A 18 -7.80 -1.37 -0.97
N LEU A 19 -6.71 -1.97 -0.48
CA LEU A 19 -5.37 -1.78 -1.06
C LEU A 19 -5.24 -2.41 -2.46
N GLN A 20 -5.90 -3.55 -2.71
CA GLN A 20 -5.84 -4.17 -4.05
C GLN A 20 -6.54 -3.32 -5.13
N ARG A 21 -7.42 -2.37 -4.74
CA ARG A 21 -8.19 -1.54 -5.67
C ARG A 21 -7.57 -0.17 -5.92
N ILE A 22 -6.35 0.09 -5.44
CA ILE A 22 -5.64 1.35 -5.68
C ILE A 22 -5.49 1.56 -7.19
N PRO A 23 -6.06 2.63 -7.77
CA PRO A 23 -5.87 2.96 -9.18
C PRO A 23 -4.45 3.44 -9.46
N LEU A 24 -3.87 3.02 -10.59
CA LEU A 24 -2.53 3.45 -11.03
C LEU A 24 -2.45 4.97 -11.19
N HIS A 25 -3.42 5.57 -11.88
CA HIS A 25 -3.43 7.01 -12.14
C HIS A 25 -3.42 7.85 -10.85
N LEU A 26 -3.99 7.33 -9.76
CA LEU A 26 -4.03 8.02 -8.47
C LEU A 26 -2.63 8.04 -7.84
N TYR A 27 -1.90 6.93 -7.94
CA TYR A 27 -0.51 6.87 -7.46
C TYR A 27 0.41 7.78 -8.27
N ASP A 28 0.26 7.79 -9.60
CA ASP A 28 1.08 8.60 -10.51
C ASP A 28 0.84 10.11 -10.36
N ARG A 29 -0.42 10.53 -10.20
CA ARG A 29 -0.77 11.95 -10.02
C ARG A 29 -0.40 12.49 -8.65
N THR A 30 -0.27 11.62 -7.65
CA THR A 30 0.11 12.05 -6.31
C THR A 30 1.61 12.31 -6.28
N PRO A 31 2.08 13.53 -6.02
CA PRO A 31 3.50 13.82 -5.92
C PRO A 31 4.12 13.09 -4.72
N ASN A 32 5.42 12.75 -4.83
CA ASN A 32 6.18 12.20 -3.71
C ASN A 32 6.39 13.23 -2.60
N ASN A 33 6.71 14.46 -3.00
CA ASN A 33 7.05 15.52 -2.09
C ASN A 33 5.85 16.43 -1.94
N GLN A 34 5.44 16.58 -0.69
CA GLN A 34 4.31 17.40 -0.32
C GLN A 34 4.69 18.89 -0.39
N GLN A 35 4.98 19.41 -1.59
CA GLN A 35 5.16 20.86 -1.81
C GLN A 35 3.95 21.69 -1.31
N ASN A 36 2.80 21.03 -1.11
CA ASN A 36 1.56 21.60 -0.59
C ASN A 36 1.52 21.79 0.95
N TYR A 37 2.57 21.45 1.70
CA TYR A 37 2.55 21.57 3.18
C TYR A 37 3.35 22.74 3.72
N LYS A 38 3.99 23.54 2.85
CA LYS A 38 4.68 24.76 3.27
C LYS A 38 3.77 25.72 4.05
N GLU A 39 2.47 25.71 3.75
CA GLU A 39 1.45 26.50 4.46
C GLU A 39 1.20 26.00 5.90
N PHE A 40 1.66 24.81 6.25
CA PHE A 40 1.50 24.19 7.57
C PHE A 40 2.83 24.00 8.30
N ASP A 41 3.96 24.48 7.76
CA ASP A 41 5.29 24.30 8.36
C ASP A 41 5.35 24.78 9.83
N ASP A 42 4.57 25.81 10.18
CA ASP A 42 4.50 26.36 11.55
C ASP A 42 3.70 25.48 12.53
N THR A 43 2.96 24.49 12.03
CA THR A 43 2.07 23.61 12.82
C THR A 43 2.51 22.15 12.84
N ILE A 44 3.47 21.77 12.01
CA ILE A 44 3.99 20.41 11.89
C ILE A 44 5.09 20.19 12.94
N THR A 45 4.97 19.13 13.72
CA THR A 45 6.03 18.75 14.68
C THR A 45 7.27 18.20 13.96
N PRO A 46 8.46 18.26 14.58
CA PRO A 46 9.68 17.71 13.97
C PRO A 46 9.54 16.24 13.51
N CYS A 47 8.84 15.43 14.31
CA CYS A 47 8.57 14.03 13.98
C CYS A 47 7.66 13.89 12.76
N GLU A 48 6.59 14.67 12.67
CA GLU A 48 5.67 14.65 11.52
C GLU A 48 6.38 15.10 10.24
N ASN A 49 7.26 16.10 10.32
CA ASN A 49 8.06 16.55 9.19
C ASN A 49 8.94 15.40 8.64
N ILE A 50 9.61 14.66 9.54
CA ILE A 50 10.37 13.46 9.16
C ILE A 50 9.49 12.43 8.46
N LEU A 51 8.31 12.12 9.03
CA LEU A 51 7.39 11.14 8.45
C LEU A 51 6.86 11.57 7.07
N ILE A 52 6.54 12.85 6.89
CA ILE A 52 6.11 13.42 5.61
C ILE A 52 7.15 13.21 4.51
N ASN A 53 8.44 13.34 4.86
CA ASN A 53 9.54 13.15 3.91
C ASN A 53 9.84 11.68 3.61
N ILE A 54 9.47 10.76 4.50
CA ILE A 54 9.68 9.31 4.34
C ILE A 54 8.52 8.65 3.60
N PHE A 55 7.29 9.14 3.79
CA PHE A 55 6.09 8.48 3.31
C PHE A 55 5.39 9.26 2.19
N LYS A 56 5.29 8.63 1.02
CA LYS A 56 4.28 9.02 0.04
C LYS A 56 2.90 8.64 0.57
N ARG A 57 1.97 9.58 0.58
CA ARG A 57 0.58 9.38 1.03
C ARG A 57 -0.40 9.57 -0.12
N ILE A 58 -1.19 8.55 -0.43
CA ILE A 58 -2.32 8.67 -1.38
C ILE A 58 -3.64 8.54 -0.65
N VAL A 59 -4.70 9.11 -1.23
CA VAL A 59 -6.06 9.05 -0.69
C VAL A 59 -6.94 8.22 -1.61
N ILE A 60 -7.40 7.07 -1.14
CA ILE A 60 -8.36 6.22 -1.88
C ILE A 60 -9.77 6.40 -1.32
N ARG A 61 -10.80 6.25 -2.16
CA ARG A 61 -12.18 6.20 -1.68
C ARG A 61 -12.46 4.82 -1.06
N GLY A 62 -12.88 4.83 0.20
CA GLY A 62 -13.37 3.64 0.90
C GLY A 62 -14.81 3.28 0.53
N LYS A 63 -15.33 2.20 1.14
CA LYS A 63 -16.68 1.67 0.86
C LYS A 63 -17.81 2.54 1.44
N SER A 64 -17.54 3.35 2.47
CA SER A 64 -18.56 4.10 3.23
C SER A 64 -18.39 5.62 3.14
N GLU A 65 -18.18 6.19 1.96
CA GLU A 65 -17.88 7.63 1.72
C GLU A 65 -16.58 8.17 2.36
N HIS A 66 -16.04 7.49 3.37
CA HIS A 66 -14.81 7.85 4.04
C HIS A 66 -13.61 7.56 3.15
N SER A 67 -12.78 8.59 2.98
CA SER A 67 -11.50 8.48 2.30
C SER A 67 -10.47 7.82 3.20
N VAL A 68 -9.62 6.98 2.61
CA VAL A 68 -8.62 6.18 3.30
C VAL A 68 -7.23 6.61 2.85
N TYR A 69 -6.37 6.93 3.81
CA TYR A 69 -4.96 7.18 3.54
C TYR A 69 -4.19 5.86 3.40
N VAL A 70 -3.37 5.79 2.36
CA VAL A 70 -2.41 4.70 2.12
C VAL A 70 -1.02 5.30 2.05
N LEU A 71 -0.11 4.74 2.86
CA LEU A 71 1.27 5.16 3.00
C LEU A 71 2.21 4.21 2.27
N PHE A 72 3.26 4.77 1.68
CA PHE A 72 4.36 4.04 1.05
C PHE A 72 5.67 4.65 1.54
N ASN A 73 6.53 3.86 2.20
CA ASN A 73 7.88 4.31 2.56
C ASN A 73 8.79 4.37 1.32
N ASN A 74 9.99 4.95 1.47
CA ASN A 74 10.94 5.11 0.37
C ASN A 74 11.29 3.78 -0.33
N ASP A 75 11.56 2.71 0.43
CA ASP A 75 11.90 1.40 -0.15
C ASP A 75 10.77 0.86 -1.05
N VAL A 76 9.53 0.94 -0.57
CA VAL A 76 8.36 0.49 -1.35
C VAL A 76 8.15 1.39 -2.56
N GLN A 77 8.38 2.69 -2.46
CA GLN A 77 8.29 3.61 -3.60
C GLN A 77 9.32 3.26 -4.69
N ASP A 78 10.57 2.96 -4.32
CA ASP A 78 11.61 2.55 -5.26
C ASP A 78 11.25 1.24 -5.95
N HIS A 79 10.74 0.27 -5.19
CA HIS A 79 10.25 -0.98 -5.77
C HIS A 79 9.05 -0.76 -6.71
N ILE A 80 8.10 0.11 -6.36
CA ILE A 80 6.98 0.46 -7.24
C ILE A 80 7.48 1.11 -8.52
N LYS A 81 8.44 2.05 -8.45
CA LYS A 81 9.04 2.69 -9.62
C LYS A 81 9.59 1.67 -10.60
N ILE A 82 10.40 0.72 -10.11
CA ILE A 82 10.93 -0.38 -10.92
C ILE A 82 9.79 -1.19 -11.56
N LEU A 83 8.75 -1.54 -10.78
CA LEU A 83 7.60 -2.29 -11.31
C LEU A 83 6.87 -1.51 -12.42
N LEU A 84 6.70 -0.19 -12.28
CA LEU A 84 6.03 0.64 -13.28
C LEU A 84 6.85 0.77 -14.56
N ASP A 85 8.18 0.82 -14.47
CA ASP A 85 9.05 0.83 -15.65
C ASP A 85 9.04 -0.49 -16.41
N TYR A 86 8.95 -1.62 -15.70
CA TYR A 86 8.73 -2.93 -16.33
C TYR A 86 7.32 -3.08 -16.90
N ARG A 87 6.30 -2.50 -16.26
CA ARG A 87 4.90 -2.54 -16.72
C ARG A 87 4.76 -2.00 -18.14
N LYS A 88 5.45 -0.90 -18.46
CA LYS A 88 5.48 -0.29 -19.80
C LYS A 88 5.97 -1.26 -20.89
N LYS A 89 6.78 -2.27 -20.53
CA LYS A 89 7.41 -3.22 -21.47
C LYS A 89 6.61 -4.51 -21.65
N CYS A 90 5.88 -4.96 -20.63
CA CYS A 90 5.39 -6.35 -20.58
C CYS A 90 3.88 -6.51 -20.35
N LEU A 91 3.12 -5.44 -20.05
CA LEU A 91 1.74 -5.55 -19.55
C LEU A 91 0.73 -4.84 -20.45
N SER A 92 -0.50 -5.37 -20.47
CA SER A 92 -1.59 -4.85 -21.31
C SER A 92 -2.02 -3.46 -20.82
N LYS A 93 -2.18 -2.51 -21.74
CA LYS A 93 -2.59 -1.12 -21.43
C LYS A 93 -3.95 -0.98 -20.73
N ASN A 94 -4.73 -2.06 -20.62
CA ASN A 94 -6.12 -2.03 -20.13
C ASN A 94 -6.27 -2.21 -18.61
N ASN A 95 -5.20 -2.53 -17.87
CA ASN A 95 -5.31 -2.68 -16.42
C ASN A 95 -5.02 -1.36 -15.71
N ASN A 96 -5.98 -0.90 -14.91
CA ASN A 96 -5.92 0.38 -14.20
C ASN A 96 -5.51 0.27 -12.72
N PHE A 97 -5.19 -0.93 -12.23
CA PHE A 97 -4.78 -1.13 -10.84
C PHE A 97 -3.27 -0.98 -10.68
N LEU A 98 -2.83 -0.32 -9.60
CA LEU A 98 -1.42 -0.20 -9.24
C LEU A 98 -0.76 -1.58 -9.11
N PHE A 99 -1.45 -2.50 -8.46
CA PHE A 99 -1.02 -3.88 -8.29
C PHE A 99 -1.88 -4.83 -9.13
N GLU A 100 -1.49 -5.00 -10.39
CA GLU A 100 -2.21 -5.85 -11.33
C GLU A 100 -1.79 -7.32 -11.23
N LYS A 101 -2.72 -8.21 -11.58
CA LYS A 101 -2.37 -9.60 -11.83
C LYS A 101 -1.86 -9.72 -13.28
N SER A 102 -0.70 -10.36 -13.45
CA SER A 102 -0.06 -10.50 -14.76
C SER A 102 -1.02 -11.11 -15.79
N LYS A 103 -1.05 -10.50 -16.99
CA LYS A 103 -1.89 -10.90 -18.14
C LYS A 103 -3.41 -10.87 -17.87
N THR A 104 -3.90 -10.16 -16.85
CA THR A 104 -5.33 -9.98 -16.62
C THR A 104 -5.69 -8.50 -16.38
N ILE A 105 -6.98 -8.17 -16.45
CA ILE A 105 -7.52 -6.84 -16.09
C ILE A 105 -7.89 -6.73 -14.60
N GLU A 106 -7.59 -7.79 -13.84
CA GLU A 106 -7.94 -7.87 -12.42
C GLU A 106 -6.76 -7.39 -11.55
N PRO A 107 -7.04 -6.87 -10.35
CA PRO A 107 -5.99 -6.66 -9.36
C PRO A 107 -5.50 -7.99 -8.79
N ILE A 108 -4.32 -7.98 -8.18
CA ILE A 108 -3.91 -9.12 -7.35
C ILE A 108 -4.88 -9.31 -6.17
N SER A 109 -5.10 -10.56 -5.77
CA SER A 109 -5.96 -10.85 -4.64
C SER A 109 -5.17 -10.77 -3.34
N GLY A 110 -5.46 -9.77 -2.51
CA GLY A 110 -4.67 -9.59 -1.30
C GLY A 110 -4.80 -10.71 -0.27
N TYR A 111 -5.94 -11.40 -0.23
CA TYR A 111 -6.09 -12.61 0.59
C TYR A 111 -5.18 -13.75 0.11
N LYS A 112 -5.02 -13.94 -1.21
CA LYS A 112 -4.10 -14.94 -1.75
C LYS A 112 -2.66 -14.60 -1.44
N ILE A 113 -2.29 -13.32 -1.53
CA ILE A 113 -0.95 -12.84 -1.18
C ILE A 113 -0.66 -13.06 0.30
N LEU A 114 -1.54 -12.63 1.21
CA LEU A 114 -1.38 -12.86 2.65
C LEU A 114 -1.23 -14.35 2.96
N LYS A 115 -2.11 -15.20 2.42
CA LYS A 115 -2.03 -16.65 2.62
C LYS A 115 -0.70 -17.22 2.12
N LYS A 116 -0.24 -16.78 0.95
CA LYS A 116 1.05 -17.20 0.37
C LYS A 116 2.21 -16.85 1.31
N TYR A 117 2.31 -15.60 1.76
CA TYR A 117 3.42 -15.18 2.62
C TYR A 117 3.33 -15.73 4.05
N ALA A 118 2.12 -15.95 4.58
CA ALA A 118 1.93 -16.63 5.87
C ALA A 118 2.44 -18.08 5.87
N ILE A 119 2.28 -18.80 4.75
CA ILE A 119 2.83 -20.14 4.58
C ILE A 119 4.36 -20.07 4.43
N LEU A 120 4.86 -19.13 3.63
CA LEU A 120 6.30 -18.95 3.42
C LEU A 120 7.06 -18.52 4.68
N SER A 121 6.40 -17.80 5.60
CA SER A 121 7.04 -17.31 6.83
C SER A 121 7.35 -18.41 7.84
N SER A 122 6.94 -19.67 7.59
CA SER A 122 7.12 -20.81 8.51
C SER A 122 6.63 -20.52 9.94
N ALA A 123 5.61 -19.65 10.06
CA ALA A 123 5.06 -19.29 11.36
C ALA A 123 4.37 -20.50 12.00
N ILE A 124 4.43 -20.59 13.33
CA ILE A 124 3.80 -21.68 14.11
C ILE A 124 2.29 -21.76 13.83
N ASN A 125 1.66 -20.61 13.59
CA ASN A 125 0.24 -20.54 13.25
C ASN A 125 0.00 -19.58 12.07
N PRO A 126 0.13 -20.04 10.81
CA PRO A 126 -0.11 -19.20 9.63
C PRO A 126 -1.53 -18.64 9.56
N GLN A 127 -2.51 -19.32 10.19
CA GLN A 127 -3.91 -18.87 10.25
C GLN A 127 -4.09 -17.63 11.15
N ALA A 128 -3.11 -17.32 12.02
CA ALA A 128 -3.08 -16.07 12.78
C ALA A 128 -2.70 -14.87 11.88
N ILE A 129 -1.94 -15.10 10.80
CA ILE A 129 -1.53 -14.10 9.80
C ILE A 129 -2.61 -13.99 8.70
N MET A 130 -3.88 -14.11 9.08
CA MET A 130 -5.00 -13.82 8.20
C MET A 130 -5.41 -12.35 8.33
N ALA A 131 -5.89 -11.76 7.23
CA ALA A 131 -6.15 -10.32 7.10
C ALA A 131 -6.82 -9.68 8.32
N THR A 132 -7.89 -10.27 8.85
CA THR A 132 -8.66 -9.72 9.98
C THR A 132 -7.97 -9.89 11.33
N LYS A 133 -7.22 -10.97 11.55
CA LYS A 133 -6.47 -11.19 12.80
C LYS A 133 -5.20 -10.35 12.84
N LEU A 134 -4.49 -10.28 11.71
CA LEU A 134 -3.29 -9.46 11.56
C LEU A 134 -3.61 -7.97 11.73
N GLN A 135 -4.70 -7.49 11.13
CA GLN A 135 -5.13 -6.10 11.30
C GLN A 135 -5.43 -5.77 12.76
N LYS A 136 -6.23 -6.60 13.44
CA LYS A 136 -6.53 -6.41 14.86
C LYS A 136 -5.26 -6.38 15.71
N HIS A 137 -4.31 -7.27 15.44
CA HIS A 137 -3.04 -7.29 16.16
C HIS A 137 -2.20 -6.02 15.92
N LEU A 138 -2.11 -5.56 14.68
CA LEU A 138 -1.42 -4.32 14.33
C LEU A 138 -2.12 -3.08 14.92
N GLU A 139 -3.45 -3.08 15.02
CA GLU A 139 -4.21 -2.04 15.73
C GLU A 139 -3.84 -2.04 17.21
N THR A 140 -3.83 -3.19 17.88
CA THR A 140 -3.43 -3.30 19.30
C THR A 140 -2.00 -2.82 19.55
N ILE A 141 -1.03 -3.19 18.70
CA ILE A 141 0.37 -2.73 18.85
C ILE A 141 0.47 -1.20 18.74
N ARG A 142 -0.36 -0.57 17.91
CA ARG A 142 -0.33 0.89 17.69
C ARG A 142 -1.02 1.68 18.81
N GLU A 143 -1.85 1.03 19.63
CA GLU A 143 -2.55 1.63 20.76
C GLU A 143 -1.74 1.55 22.08
N CYS A 144 -0.68 0.74 22.12
CA CYS A 144 0.28 0.67 23.23
C CYS A 144 1.43 1.66 23.05
#